data_AF-A0A9D2PQM6-F1
#
_entry.id   AF-A0A9D2PQM6-F1
#
_cell.length_a   1.000
_cell.length_b   1.000
_cell.length_c   1.000
_cell.angle_alpha   90.00
_cell.angle_beta   90.00
_cell.angle_gamma   90.00
#
_symmetry.space_group_name_H-M   'P 1'
#
loop_
_entity.id
_entity.type
_entity.pdbx_description
1 polymer ?
#
loop_
_entity_poly.entity_id
_entity_poly.type
_entity_poly.pdbx_seq_one_letter_code
_entity_poly.pdbx_strand_id
1 'polypeptide(L)'
;MIEEARQIAEKYLSKKGYLHSQRVAQYTEENPMIPEELKEQCAALAWIHDVWEDSGCGTEEIRALDPQKRLLRSLNLITHGKNEETYEEYIRTIKAMQKTYPEVWWVKVADMKDHLTQRETLTPRLQDKYARALAILL
;
A
#
# COMPACT_ATOMS: atom_id res chain seq x y z
N MET A 1 -10.77 -12.19 -4.08
CA MET A 1 -9.59 -11.64 -3.38
C MET A 1 -9.87 -10.27 -2.76
N ILE A 2 -10.44 -9.32 -3.52
CA ILE A 2 -10.70 -7.94 -3.02
C ILE A 2 -11.65 -7.94 -1.82
N GLU A 3 -12.75 -8.70 -1.89
CA GLU A 3 -13.76 -8.74 -0.83
C GLU A 3 -13.16 -9.26 0.49
N GLU A 4 -12.36 -10.31 0.40
CA GLU A 4 -11.71 -10.91 1.56
C GLU A 4 -10.60 -9.99 2.11
N ALA A 5 -9.85 -9.29 1.25
CA ALA A 5 -8.91 -8.24 1.66
C ALA A 5 -9.62 -7.09 2.40
N ARG A 6 -10.80 -6.67 1.91
CA ARG A 6 -11.64 -5.66 2.57
C ARG A 6 -12.11 -6.12 3.95
N GLN A 7 -12.50 -7.39 4.10
CA GLN A 7 -12.90 -7.96 5.39
C GLN A 7 -11.74 -7.98 6.39
N ILE A 8 -10.51 -8.26 5.93
CA ILE A 8 -9.30 -8.14 6.78
C ILE A 8 -9.10 -6.68 7.20
N ALA A 9 -9.16 -5.74 6.26
CA ALA A 9 -9.02 -4.32 6.55
C ALA A 9 -10.06 -3.85 7.59
N GLU A 10 -11.33 -4.26 7.44
CA GLU A 10 -12.41 -3.93 8.37
C GLU A 10 -12.18 -4.52 9.77
N LYS A 11 -11.65 -5.74 9.83
CA LYS A 11 -11.38 -6.43 11.09
C LYS A 11 -10.23 -5.82 11.89
N TYR A 12 -9.17 -5.39 11.20
CA TYR A 12 -7.89 -5.06 11.85
C TYR A 12 -7.56 -3.57 11.89
N LEU A 13 -8.03 -2.77 10.93
CA LEU A 13 -7.72 -1.34 10.88
C LEU A 13 -8.71 -0.54 11.73
N SER A 14 -8.22 0.58 12.26
CA SER A 14 -9.12 1.61 12.81
C SER A 14 -10.05 2.15 11.71
N LYS A 15 -11.16 2.79 12.08
CA LYS A 15 -12.05 3.46 11.11
C LYS A 15 -11.29 4.40 10.16
N LYS A 16 -10.29 5.12 10.67
CA LYS A 16 -9.45 6.02 9.85
C LYS A 16 -8.58 5.23 8.86
N GLY A 17 -7.94 4.16 9.32
CA GLY A 17 -7.12 3.27 8.49
C GLY A 17 -7.96 2.60 7.40
N TYR A 18 -9.13 2.05 7.76
CA TYR A 18 -10.06 1.46 6.79
C TYR A 18 -10.46 2.44 5.68
N LEU A 19 -10.85 3.67 6.05
CA LEU A 19 -11.23 4.69 5.08
C LEU A 19 -10.04 5.13 4.22
N HIS A 20 -8.82 5.12 4.76
CA HIS A 20 -7.60 5.38 3.98
C HIS A 20 -7.39 4.26 2.95
N SER A 21 -7.35 3.00 3.38
CA SER A 21 -7.23 1.85 2.49
C SER A 21 -8.30 1.83 1.39
N GLN A 22 -9.55 2.20 1.72
CA GLN A 22 -10.63 2.32 0.74
C GLN A 22 -10.30 3.33 -0.37
N ARG A 23 -9.80 4.51 -0.02
CA ARG A 23 -9.44 5.54 -1.02
C ARG A 23 -8.25 5.10 -1.86
N VAL A 24 -7.25 4.46 -1.24
CA VAL A 24 -6.09 3.91 -1.97
C VAL A 24 -6.54 2.84 -2.97
N ALA A 25 -7.44 1.93 -2.57
CA ALA A 25 -8.01 0.91 -3.46
C ALA A 25 -8.82 1.54 -4.60
N GLN A 26 -9.65 2.54 -4.31
CA GLN A 26 -10.38 3.28 -5.35
C GLN A 26 -9.42 3.94 -6.34
N TYR A 27 -8.33 4.55 -5.87
CA TYR A 27 -7.32 5.15 -6.75
C TYR A 27 -6.60 4.13 -7.64
N THR A 28 -6.43 2.88 -7.20
CA THR A 28 -5.84 1.84 -8.05
C THR A 28 -6.86 1.29 -9.04
N GLU A 29 -8.10 1.04 -8.65
CA GLU A 29 -9.18 0.55 -9.52
C GLU A 29 -9.49 1.52 -10.68
N GLU A 30 -9.56 2.81 -10.37
CA GLU A 30 -9.89 3.89 -11.31
C GLU A 30 -8.70 4.31 -12.18
N ASN A 31 -7.48 3.84 -11.91
CA ASN A 31 -6.30 4.25 -12.66
C ASN A 31 -6.21 3.51 -14.01
N PRO A 32 -6.38 4.21 -15.16
CA PRO A 32 -6.36 3.58 -16.48
C PRO A 32 -4.97 3.12 -16.93
N MET A 33 -3.91 3.53 -16.22
CA MET A 33 -2.52 3.15 -16.53
C MET A 33 -2.14 1.80 -15.91
N ILE A 34 -2.94 1.28 -14.97
CA ILE A 34 -2.71 -0.04 -14.37
C ILE A 34 -3.23 -1.11 -15.36
N PRO A 35 -2.37 -2.05 -15.79
CA PRO A 35 -2.80 -3.18 -16.63
C PRO A 35 -3.95 -3.95 -15.97
N GLU A 36 -4.93 -4.38 -16.77
CA GLU A 36 -6.15 -5.03 -16.27
C GLU A 36 -5.82 -6.27 -15.43
N GLU A 37 -4.82 -7.05 -15.85
CA GLU A 37 -4.34 -8.24 -15.15
C GLU A 37 -3.72 -7.96 -13.76
N LEU A 38 -3.36 -6.70 -13.47
CA LEU A 38 -2.82 -6.28 -12.18
C LEU A 38 -3.86 -5.58 -11.29
N LYS A 39 -5.03 -5.22 -11.81
CA LYS A 39 -6.01 -4.42 -11.05
C LYS A 39 -6.50 -5.13 -9.80
N GLU A 40 -6.88 -6.41 -9.91
CA GLU A 40 -7.35 -7.17 -8.74
C GLU A 40 -6.27 -7.23 -7.66
N GLN A 41 -5.03 -7.49 -8.06
CA GLN A 41 -3.88 -7.56 -7.15
C GLN A 41 -3.58 -6.21 -6.49
N CYS A 42 -3.63 -5.11 -7.25
CA CYS A 42 -3.42 -3.76 -6.73
C CYS A 42 -4.53 -3.35 -5.76
N ALA A 43 -5.79 -3.63 -6.09
CA ALA A 43 -6.93 -3.32 -5.23
C ALA A 43 -6.87 -4.14 -3.92
N ALA A 44 -6.62 -5.44 -4.02
CA ALA A 44 -6.48 -6.30 -2.84
C ALA A 44 -5.32 -5.84 -1.95
N LEU A 45 -4.14 -5.55 -2.52
CA LEU A 45 -2.99 -5.03 -1.77
C LEU A 45 -3.30 -3.67 -1.14
N ALA A 46 -3.95 -2.75 -1.85
CA ALA A 46 -4.32 -1.44 -1.34
C ALA A 46 -5.23 -1.52 -0.10
N TRP A 47 -6.18 -2.47 -0.08
CA TRP A 47 -7.02 -2.68 1.10
C TRP A 47 -6.23 -3.03 2.36
N ILE A 48 -5.17 -3.84 2.21
CA ILE A 48 -4.43 -4.40 3.34
C ILE A 48 -3.04 -3.80 3.56
N HIS A 49 -2.60 -2.81 2.77
CA HIS A 49 -1.20 -2.39 2.76
C HIS A 49 -0.67 -1.92 4.14
N ASP A 50 -1.53 -1.36 4.97
CA ASP A 50 -1.19 -0.88 6.33
C ASP A 50 -1.44 -1.90 7.45
N VAL A 51 -2.02 -3.09 7.17
CA VAL A 51 -2.46 -4.00 8.25
C VAL A 51 -1.31 -4.50 9.12
N TRP A 52 -0.09 -4.61 8.58
CA TRP A 52 1.10 -4.97 9.37
C TRP A 52 1.78 -3.77 10.03
N GLU A 53 1.57 -2.55 9.53
CA GLU A 53 2.10 -1.35 10.19
C GLU A 53 1.24 -0.89 11.36
N ASP A 54 -0.08 -0.99 11.21
CA ASP A 54 -1.05 -0.31 12.08
C ASP A 54 -1.87 -1.29 12.95
N SER A 55 -1.62 -2.59 12.85
CA SER A 55 -2.39 -3.60 13.59
C SER A 55 -1.57 -4.84 13.99
N GLY A 56 -2.18 -5.74 14.76
CA GLY A 56 -1.65 -7.06 15.11
C GLY A 56 -2.05 -8.18 14.14
N CYS A 57 -2.43 -7.88 12.90
CA CYS A 57 -2.84 -8.88 11.91
C CYS A 57 -1.71 -9.90 11.67
N GLY A 58 -2.04 -11.19 11.80
CA GLY A 58 -1.10 -12.28 11.59
C GLY A 58 -0.81 -12.55 10.11
N THR A 59 0.21 -13.35 9.86
CA THR A 59 0.59 -13.79 8.50
C THR A 59 -0.38 -14.83 7.94
N GLU A 60 -1.05 -15.62 8.78
CA GLU A 60 -1.88 -16.74 8.35
C GLU A 60 -3.19 -16.28 7.68
N GLU A 61 -3.78 -15.18 8.16
CA GLU A 61 -4.95 -14.56 7.53
C GLU A 61 -4.63 -14.10 6.10
N ILE A 62 -3.41 -13.59 5.87
CA ILE A 62 -2.95 -13.16 4.55
C ILE A 62 -2.63 -14.36 3.65
N ARG A 63 -2.06 -15.45 4.19
CA ARG A 63 -1.79 -16.66 3.41
C ARG A 63 -3.06 -17.30 2.86
N ALA A 64 -4.16 -17.25 3.60
CA ALA A 64 -5.44 -17.80 3.15
C ALA A 64 -6.00 -17.10 1.91
N LEU A 65 -5.68 -15.81 1.72
CA LEU A 65 -6.10 -15.00 0.56
C LEU A 65 -5.34 -15.32 -0.72
N ASP A 66 -4.11 -15.83 -0.61
CA ASP A 66 -3.14 -15.81 -1.69
C ASP A 66 -2.38 -17.14 -1.78
N PRO A 67 -2.98 -18.13 -2.46
CA PRO A 67 -2.37 -19.45 -2.68
C PRO A 67 -1.01 -19.37 -3.39
N GLN A 68 -0.78 -18.32 -4.19
CA GLN A 68 0.46 -18.10 -4.95
C GLN A 68 1.54 -17.35 -4.16
N LYS A 69 1.22 -16.89 -2.94
CA LYS A 69 2.11 -16.11 -2.05
C LYS A 69 2.62 -14.80 -2.67
N ARG A 70 2.01 -14.29 -3.73
CA ARG A 70 2.37 -13.01 -4.37
C ARG A 70 1.91 -11.80 -3.56
N LEU A 71 0.67 -11.78 -3.10
CA LEU A 71 0.11 -10.76 -2.20
C LEU A 71 0.90 -10.72 -0.88
N LEU A 72 1.26 -11.89 -0.34
CA LEU A 72 2.07 -11.96 0.89
C LEU A 72 3.43 -11.27 0.71
N ARG A 73 4.12 -11.54 -0.41
CA ARG A 73 5.40 -10.90 -0.72
C ARG A 73 5.23 -9.41 -0.97
N SER A 74 4.15 -9.02 -1.65
CA SER A 74 3.84 -7.62 -1.93
C SER A 74 3.55 -6.83 -0.65
N LEU A 75 2.82 -7.44 0.29
CA LEU A 75 2.55 -6.86 1.60
C LEU A 75 3.84 -6.67 2.40
N ASN A 76 4.74 -7.65 2.38
CA ASN A 76 6.05 -7.52 3.00
C ASN A 76 6.87 -6.37 2.39
N LEU A 77 6.82 -6.20 1.06
CA LEU A 77 7.55 -5.13 0.38
C LEU A 77 6.94 -3.74 0.61
N ILE A 78 5.63 -3.64 0.83
CA ILE A 78 4.96 -2.36 1.05
C ILE A 78 4.91 -1.95 2.53
N THR A 79 5.21 -2.85 3.46
CA THR A 79 5.29 -2.55 4.89
C THR A 79 6.66 -1.94 5.21
N HIS A 80 6.72 -0.71 5.73
CA HIS A 80 7.98 -0.06 6.10
C HIS A 80 8.50 -0.61 7.43
N GLY A 81 9.66 -1.28 7.38
CA GLY A 81 10.42 -1.69 8.56
C GLY A 81 11.07 -0.50 9.28
N LYS A 82 10.30 0.26 10.07
CA LYS A 82 10.74 1.51 10.74
C LYS A 82 12.02 1.41 11.58
N ASN A 83 12.39 0.20 12.03
CA ASN A 83 13.59 -0.07 12.82
C ASN A 83 14.78 -0.61 12.00
N GLU A 84 14.57 -0.92 10.72
CA GLU A 84 15.53 -1.61 9.85
C GLU A 84 16.10 -0.69 8.77
N GLU A 85 15.28 0.26 8.27
CA GLU A 85 15.66 1.14 7.17
C GLU A 85 15.04 2.54 7.29
N THR A 86 15.71 3.53 6.70
CA THR A 86 15.11 4.86 6.54
C THR A 86 13.96 4.82 5.54
N TYR A 87 13.06 5.81 5.62
CA TYR A 87 11.95 5.89 4.67
C TYR A 87 12.43 6.03 3.21
N GLU A 88 13.55 6.69 2.95
CA GLU A 88 14.07 6.83 1.58
C GLU A 88 14.67 5.53 1.04
N GLU A 89 15.36 4.75 1.88
CA GLU A 89 15.85 3.42 1.52
C GLU A 89 14.69 2.48 1.17
N TYR A 90 13.66 2.46 2.00
CA TYR A 90 12.41 1.73 1.76
C TYR A 90 11.78 2.08 0.40
N ILE A 91 11.67 3.38 0.08
CA ILE A 91 11.12 3.82 -1.21
C ILE A 91 12.03 3.45 -2.39
N ARG A 92 13.36 3.47 -2.22
CA ARG A 92 14.30 2.97 -3.24
C ARG A 92 14.12 1.47 -3.48
N THR A 93 13.87 0.68 -2.43
CA THR A 93 13.57 -0.75 -2.55
C THR A 93 12.30 -0.97 -3.37
N ILE A 94 11.22 -0.24 -3.10
CA ILE A 94 9.98 -0.31 -3.90
C ILE A 94 10.25 0.02 -5.37
N LYS A 95 11.00 1.10 -5.65
CA LYS A 95 11.35 1.50 -7.02
C LYS A 95 12.17 0.44 -7.73
N ALA A 96 13.17 -0.15 -7.07
CA ALA A 96 14.00 -1.20 -7.63
C ALA A 96 13.20 -2.47 -7.99
N MET A 97 12.16 -2.78 -7.20
CA MET A 97 11.29 -3.94 -7.40
C MET A 97 10.12 -3.70 -8.37
N GLN A 98 9.97 -2.48 -8.93
CA GLN A 98 8.84 -2.09 -9.77
C GLN A 98 8.56 -3.06 -10.94
N LYS A 99 9.59 -3.63 -11.57
CA LYS A 99 9.41 -4.58 -12.68
C LYS A 99 8.94 -5.97 -12.22
N THR A 100 9.28 -6.36 -11.00
CA THR A 100 8.99 -7.69 -10.45
C THR A 100 7.66 -7.70 -9.68
N TYR A 101 7.40 -6.63 -8.92
CA TYR A 101 6.19 -6.41 -8.13
C TYR A 101 5.57 -5.04 -8.48
N PRO A 102 5.10 -4.85 -9.72
CA PRO A 102 4.50 -3.59 -10.16
C PRO A 102 3.31 -3.15 -9.29
N GLU A 103 2.58 -4.09 -8.70
CA GLU A 103 1.47 -3.81 -7.79
C GLU A 103 1.91 -3.01 -6.55
N VAL A 104 3.09 -3.29 -6.00
CA VAL A 104 3.62 -2.59 -4.82
C VAL A 104 3.90 -1.13 -5.18
N TRP A 105 4.49 -0.90 -6.34
CA TRP A 105 4.77 0.45 -6.82
C TRP A 105 3.48 1.22 -7.09
N TRP A 106 2.50 0.63 -7.77
CA TRP A 106 1.21 1.28 -8.04
C TRP A 106 0.45 1.65 -6.77
N VAL A 107 0.37 0.71 -5.82
CA VAL A 107 -0.28 0.98 -4.53
C VAL A 107 0.49 2.05 -3.76
N LYS A 108 1.82 2.06 -3.80
CA LYS A 108 2.59 3.10 -3.10
C LYS A 108 2.39 4.49 -3.69
N VAL A 109 2.25 4.61 -5.01
CA VAL A 109 1.89 5.87 -5.66
C VAL A 109 0.48 6.32 -5.25
N ALA A 110 -0.48 5.39 -5.18
CA ALA A 110 -1.85 5.68 -4.75
C ALA A 110 -1.94 6.08 -3.26
N ASP A 111 -1.17 5.43 -2.40
CA ASP A 111 -1.01 5.76 -0.97
C ASP A 111 -0.47 7.19 -0.80
N MET A 112 0.64 7.51 -1.47
CA MET A 112 1.21 8.88 -1.43
C MET A 112 0.23 9.93 -1.96
N LYS A 113 -0.54 9.59 -3.01
CA LYS A 113 -1.61 10.46 -3.52
C LYS A 113 -2.64 10.73 -2.42
N ASP A 114 -3.13 9.69 -1.73
CA ASP A 114 -4.10 9.87 -0.65
C ASP A 114 -3.56 10.82 0.42
N HIS A 115 -2.36 10.54 0.93
CA HIS A 115 -1.71 11.37 1.94
C HIS A 115 -1.56 12.84 1.51
N LEU A 116 -1.15 13.09 0.26
CA LEU A 116 -0.98 14.44 -0.27
C LEU A 116 -2.31 15.17 -0.54
N THR A 117 -3.42 14.43 -0.72
CA THR A 117 -4.75 15.04 -0.88
C THR A 117 -5.42 15.44 0.45
N GLN A 118 -4.99 14.89 1.58
CA GLN A 118 -5.55 15.21 2.90
C GLN A 118 -5.05 16.57 3.45
N ARG A 119 -5.49 17.68 2.81
CA ARG A 119 -5.01 19.05 3.11
C ARG A 119 -5.12 19.47 4.58
N GLU A 120 -6.12 18.97 5.30
CA GLU A 120 -6.33 19.32 6.71
C GLU A 120 -5.30 18.68 7.65
N THR A 121 -4.73 17.54 7.27
CA THR A 121 -3.75 16.79 8.08
C THR A 121 -2.33 16.85 7.50
N LEU A 122 -2.17 17.39 6.29
CA LEU A 122 -0.89 17.53 5.60
C LEU A 122 -0.07 18.69 6.17
N THR A 123 0.79 18.38 7.14
CA THR A 123 1.78 19.34 7.66
C THR A 123 2.94 19.57 6.68
N PRO A 124 3.67 20.70 6.77
CA PRO A 124 4.85 20.94 5.92
C PRO A 124 5.90 19.83 6.00
N ARG A 125 6.10 19.24 7.19
CA ARG A 125 7.00 18.11 7.39
C ARG A 125 6.55 16.86 6.63
N LEU A 126 5.25 16.56 6.64
CA LEU A 126 4.71 15.44 5.89
C LEU A 126 4.76 15.68 4.38
N GLN A 127 4.42 16.89 3.94
CA GLN A 127 4.54 17.29 2.54
C GLN A 127 5.96 17.10 2.01
N ASP A 128 6.96 17.58 2.74
CA ASP A 128 8.38 17.45 2.40
C ASP A 128 8.84 15.97 2.39
N LYS A 129 8.39 15.17 3.37
CA LYS A 129 8.62 13.71 3.38
C LYS A 129 8.08 13.04 2.12
N TYR A 130 6.81 13.28 1.76
CA TYR A 130 6.18 12.64 0.60
C TYR A 130 6.72 13.20 -0.73
N ALA A 131 7.12 14.48 -0.79
CA ALA A 131 7.74 15.05 -1.98
C ALA A 131 9.10 14.40 -2.30
N ARG A 132 9.97 14.21 -1.29
CA ARG A 132 11.23 13.46 -1.48
C ARG A 132 10.99 12.03 -1.90
N ALA A 133 10.02 11.37 -1.30
CA ALA A 133 9.68 10.00 -1.63
C ALA A 133 9.17 9.87 -3.08
N LEU A 134 8.29 10.77 -3.52
CA LEU A 134 7.84 10.82 -4.92
C LEU A 134 8.99 11.06 -5.90
N ALA A 135 9.97 11.92 -5.56
CA ALA A 135 11.13 12.16 -6.39
C ALA A 135 12.03 10.93 -6.59
N ILE A 136 11.98 9.97 -5.66
CA ILE A 136 12.66 8.66 -5.79
C ILE A 136 11.77 7.69 -6.57
N LEU A 137 10.46 7.71 -6.30
CA LEU A 137 9.50 6.72 -6.78
C LEU A 137 9.12 6.89 -8.27
N LEU A 138 9.15 8.13 -8.79
CA LEU A 138 8.81 8.48 -10.17
C LEU A 138 10.07 8.61 -11.02
#